data_AF-A0A409XFN2-F1
#
_entry.id   AF-A0A409XFN2-F1
#
_cell.length_a   1.000
_cell.length_b   1.000
_cell.length_c   1.000
_cell.angle_alpha   90.00
_cell.angle_beta   90.00
_cell.angle_gamma   90.00
#
_symmetry.space_group_name_H-M   'P 1'
#
loop_
_entity.id
_entity.type
_entity.pdbx_description
1 polymer ?
#
loop_
_entity_poly.entity_id
_entity_poly.type
_entity_poly.pdbx_seq_one_letter_code
_entity_poly.pdbx_strand_id
1 'polypeptide(L)'
;MRVSSRVLRTASEATYAFLVLVAVVATGLSCAAIIAQAVRTSPTRSWTKNFNALVIGASYVVVFAASLSFCVKRRVAVRLKLQRISKTYRSVGRHDLPDVRGTQSRSYPFSVESVHKHVLQEYIRACLVSFESLPKNVYHEGWGRPGTRYSGISFRRTLLDTIPHIDTLAHVVIPLHPRLKPHARMLHHFRFLNPLLPKDEDGMTPLHYYDSAIQLARHSSRELTEDEFETGMNAAYQIEKCLNECRLEMLESDSATQLNA
;
A
#
# COMPACT_ATOMS: atom_id res chain seq x y z
N MET A 1 4.85 -6.62 -5.51
CA MET A 1 5.26 -6.18 -4.16
C MET A 1 6.34 -5.10 -4.26
N ARG A 2 6.03 -3.83 -3.97
CA ARG A 2 7.05 -2.77 -3.90
C ARG A 2 7.71 -2.84 -2.53
N VAL A 3 8.90 -3.43 -2.46
CA VAL A 3 9.70 -3.47 -1.23
C VAL A 3 10.10 -2.04 -0.87
N SER A 4 9.80 -1.64 0.37
CA SER A 4 10.08 -0.29 0.86
C SER A 4 11.57 0.05 0.74
N SER A 5 11.90 1.23 0.20
CA SER A 5 13.27 1.71 0.01
C SER A 5 14.09 1.74 1.31
N ARG A 6 13.40 1.88 2.46
CA ARG A 6 14.01 1.80 3.79
C ARG A 6 14.50 0.38 4.10
N VAL A 7 13.70 -0.63 3.76
CA VAL A 7 14.03 -2.06 3.95
C VAL A 7 15.19 -2.47 3.05
N LEU A 8 15.21 -2.01 1.80
CA LEU A 8 16.32 -2.28 0.88
C LEU A 8 17.64 -1.68 1.39
N ARG A 9 17.57 -0.47 1.96
CA ARG A 9 18.73 0.21 2.53
C ARG A 9 19.23 -0.52 3.78
N THR A 10 18.37 -0.87 4.72
CA THR A 10 18.77 -1.62 5.93
C THR A 10 19.35 -2.99 5.58
N ALA A 11 18.76 -3.69 4.59
CA ALA A 11 19.30 -4.95 4.10
C ALA A 11 20.71 -4.77 3.50
N SER A 12 20.92 -3.76 2.66
CA SER A 12 22.24 -3.50 2.07
C SER A 12 23.31 -3.15 3.12
N GLU A 13 22.93 -2.39 4.17
CA GLU A 13 23.82 -2.02 5.27
C GLU A 13 24.16 -3.23 6.14
N ALA A 14 23.17 -4.10 6.42
CA ALA A 14 23.35 -5.33 7.18
C ALA A 14 24.23 -6.35 6.43
N THR A 15 23.98 -6.58 5.14
CA THR A 15 24.79 -7.49 4.31
C THR A 15 26.24 -7.03 4.23
N TYR A 16 26.48 -5.73 4.09
CA TYR A 16 27.84 -5.19 4.08
C TYR A 16 28.55 -5.39 5.44
N ALA A 17 27.87 -5.09 6.55
CA ALA A 17 28.42 -5.31 7.89
C ALA A 17 28.75 -6.80 8.13
N PHE A 18 27.87 -7.69 7.68
CA PHE A 18 28.08 -9.13 7.75
C PHE A 18 29.32 -9.58 6.95
N LEU A 19 29.47 -9.13 5.70
CA LEU A 19 30.63 -9.47 4.88
C LEU A 19 31.95 -8.96 5.48
N VAL A 20 31.95 -7.75 6.06
CA VAL A 20 33.13 -7.22 6.75
C VAL A 20 33.45 -8.08 7.98
N LEU A 21 32.44 -8.45 8.78
CA LEU A 21 32.63 -9.28 9.96
C LEU A 21 33.19 -10.67 9.60
N VAL A 22 32.65 -11.31 8.56
CA VAL A 22 33.17 -12.59 8.06
C VAL A 22 34.62 -12.47 7.61
N ALA A 23 34.97 -11.40 6.88
CA ALA A 23 36.35 -11.18 6.45
C ALA A 23 37.32 -10.96 7.63
N VAL A 24 36.91 -10.21 8.66
CA VAL A 24 37.70 -9.99 9.88
C VAL A 24 37.92 -11.30 10.64
N VAL A 25 36.85 -12.09 10.81
CA VAL A 25 36.93 -13.37 11.53
C VAL A 25 37.79 -14.38 10.76
N ALA A 26 37.59 -14.51 9.44
CA ALA A 26 38.37 -15.45 8.63
C ALA A 26 39.87 -15.09 8.60
N THR A 27 40.20 -13.81 8.48
CA THR A 27 41.60 -13.35 8.52
C THR A 27 42.22 -13.53 9.91
N GLY A 28 41.46 -13.26 10.98
CA GLY A 28 41.89 -13.52 12.35
C GLY A 28 42.17 -15.00 12.64
N LEU A 29 41.27 -15.89 12.21
CA LEU A 29 41.44 -17.34 12.36
C LEU A 29 42.62 -17.86 11.55
N SER A 30 42.82 -17.37 10.31
CA SER A 30 43.99 -17.69 9.49
C SER A 30 45.29 -17.29 10.16
N CYS A 31 45.33 -16.08 10.73
CA CYS A 31 46.49 -15.58 11.47
C CYS A 31 46.81 -16.44 12.70
N ALA A 32 45.80 -16.74 13.52
CA ALA A 32 45.96 -17.59 14.71
C ALA A 32 46.46 -19.00 14.36
N ALA A 33 45.96 -19.59 13.26
CA ALA A 33 46.39 -20.90 12.80
C ALA A 33 47.86 -20.90 12.36
N ILE A 34 48.30 -19.88 11.60
CA ILE A 34 49.69 -19.79 11.13
C ILE A 34 50.64 -19.49 12.28
N ILE A 35 50.26 -18.62 13.23
CA ILE A 35 51.07 -18.38 14.44
C ILE A 35 51.18 -19.67 15.25
N ALA A 36 50.09 -20.40 15.44
CA ALA A 36 50.10 -21.68 16.13
C ALA A 36 50.99 -22.72 15.43
N GLN A 37 51.01 -22.73 14.09
CA GLN A 37 51.93 -23.58 13.31
C GLN A 37 53.38 -23.14 13.46
N ALA A 38 53.69 -21.84 13.33
CA ALA A 38 55.04 -21.29 13.45
C ALA A 38 55.65 -21.47 14.85
N VAL A 39 54.82 -21.51 15.90
CA VAL A 39 55.27 -21.84 17.26
C VAL A 39 55.54 -23.34 17.41
N ARG A 40 54.73 -24.21 16.79
CA ARG A 40 54.89 -25.67 16.85
C ARG A 40 56.09 -26.18 16.06
N THR A 41 56.46 -25.51 14.96
CA THR A 41 57.60 -25.89 14.11
C THR A 41 58.92 -25.26 14.55
N SER A 42 58.95 -24.45 15.61
CA SER A 42 60.16 -23.81 16.12
C SER A 42 61.00 -24.75 17.01
N PRO A 43 62.32 -24.84 16.81
CA PRO A 43 63.19 -25.80 17.48
C PRO A 43 63.28 -25.64 19.01
N THR A 44 62.89 -24.48 19.55
CA THR A 44 62.92 -24.21 21.01
C THR A 44 61.53 -24.20 21.67
N ARG A 45 60.45 -24.42 20.90
CA ARG A 45 59.04 -24.42 21.35
C ARG A 45 58.69 -23.26 22.31
N SER A 46 59.33 -22.11 22.14
CA SER A 46 59.20 -20.94 23.01
C SER A 46 58.54 -19.78 22.27
N TRP A 47 57.62 -19.09 22.94
CA TRP A 47 56.92 -17.91 22.42
C TRP A 47 57.82 -16.67 22.37
N THR A 48 58.84 -16.58 23.24
CA THR A 48 59.56 -15.32 23.49
C THR A 48 60.78 -15.11 22.58
N LYS A 49 61.25 -16.14 21.88
CA LYS A 49 62.43 -16.07 20.98
C LYS A 49 62.10 -16.39 19.52
N ASN A 50 60.85 -16.27 19.11
CA ASN A 50 60.41 -16.73 17.80
C ASN A 50 60.17 -15.55 16.84
N PHE A 51 61.25 -15.10 16.19
CA PHE A 51 61.22 -13.97 15.24
C PHE A 51 60.22 -14.18 14.10
N ASN A 52 60.04 -15.43 13.64
CA ASN A 52 59.06 -15.79 12.61
C ASN A 52 57.62 -15.46 13.04
N ALA A 53 57.25 -15.71 14.30
CA ALA A 53 55.92 -15.40 14.80
C ALA A 53 55.67 -13.87 14.85
N LEU A 54 56.70 -13.09 15.18
CA LEU A 54 56.64 -11.63 15.21
C LEU A 54 56.47 -11.04 13.80
N VAL A 55 57.25 -11.52 12.82
CA VAL A 55 57.15 -11.07 11.42
C VAL A 55 55.79 -11.42 10.82
N ILE A 56 55.28 -12.63 11.10
CA ILE A 56 53.94 -13.06 10.66
C ILE A 56 52.87 -12.14 11.28
N GLY A 57 52.91 -11.94 12.60
CA GLY A 57 51.97 -11.04 13.28
C GLY A 57 51.98 -9.62 12.72
N ALA A 58 53.17 -9.04 12.53
CA ALA A 58 53.34 -7.70 11.96
C ALA A 58 52.76 -7.60 10.53
N SER A 59 53.01 -8.58 9.66
CA SER A 59 52.48 -8.59 8.30
C SER A 59 50.96 -8.63 8.25
N TYR A 60 50.31 -9.39 9.14
CA TYR A 60 48.85 -9.46 9.23
C TYR A 60 48.22 -8.16 9.74
N VAL A 61 48.87 -7.46 10.68
CA VAL A 61 48.42 -6.14 11.14
C VAL A 61 48.43 -5.13 9.98
N VAL A 62 49.48 -5.14 9.16
CA VAL A 62 49.58 -4.26 7.98
C VAL A 62 48.50 -4.58 6.95
N VAL A 63 48.28 -5.85 6.64
CA VAL A 63 47.22 -6.28 5.69
C VAL A 63 45.82 -5.92 6.23
N PHE A 64 45.61 -6.10 7.53
CA PHE A 64 44.36 -5.74 8.19
C PHE A 64 44.10 -4.23 8.10
N ALA A 65 45.08 -3.39 8.46
CA ALA A 65 44.98 -1.95 8.36
C ALA A 65 44.75 -1.46 6.91
N ALA A 66 45.44 -2.06 5.94
CA ALA A 66 45.27 -1.74 4.52
C ALA A 66 43.87 -2.11 4.00
N SER A 67 43.36 -3.28 4.37
CA SER A 67 42.02 -3.75 3.98
C SER A 67 40.91 -2.86 4.57
N LEU A 68 41.02 -2.50 5.86
CA LEU A 68 40.08 -1.59 6.51
C LEU A 68 40.09 -0.21 5.85
N SER A 69 41.29 0.33 5.57
CA SER A 69 41.45 1.62 4.90
C SER A 69 40.83 1.64 3.51
N PHE A 70 40.97 0.55 2.74
CA PHE A 70 40.35 0.42 1.42
C PHE A 70 38.82 0.37 1.51
N CYS A 71 38.29 -0.41 2.46
CA CYS A 71 36.85 -0.52 2.72
C CYS A 71 36.22 0.85 3.06
N VAL A 72 36.86 1.62 3.95
CA VAL A 72 36.39 2.95 4.34
C VAL A 72 36.42 3.91 3.14
N LYS A 73 37.54 3.96 2.40
CA LYS A 73 37.67 4.82 1.20
C LYS A 73 36.58 4.53 0.16
N ARG A 74 36.33 3.25 -0.14
CA ARG A 74 35.29 2.85 -1.09
C ARG A 74 33.90 3.27 -0.61
N ARG A 75 33.60 3.11 0.67
CA ARG A 75 32.30 3.51 1.25
C ARG A 75 32.07 5.02 1.18
N VAL A 76 33.09 5.82 1.48
CA VAL A 76 33.04 7.28 1.40
C VAL A 76 32.87 7.73 -0.06
N ALA A 77 33.64 7.17 -0.99
CA ALA A 77 33.54 7.52 -2.41
C ALA A 77 32.15 7.23 -3.00
N VAL A 78 31.55 6.09 -2.65
CA VAL A 78 30.18 5.75 -3.08
C VAL A 78 29.16 6.70 -2.49
N ARG A 79 29.28 7.04 -1.20
CA ARG A 79 28.36 8.01 -0.56
C ARG A 79 28.46 9.39 -1.19
N LEU A 80 29.69 9.88 -1.46
CA LEU A 80 29.91 11.16 -2.12
C LEU A 80 29.36 11.16 -3.56
N LYS A 81 29.55 10.07 -4.33
CA LYS A 81 28.95 9.95 -5.68
C LYS A 81 27.43 9.95 -5.65
N LEU A 82 26.81 9.24 -4.71
CA LEU A 82 25.35 9.21 -4.55
C LEU A 82 24.77 10.55 -4.06
N GLN A 83 25.52 11.31 -3.26
CA GLN A 83 25.12 12.65 -2.84
C GLN A 83 25.22 13.68 -3.97
N ARG A 84 26.13 13.48 -4.92
CA ARG A 84 26.31 14.37 -6.08
C ARG A 84 25.19 14.25 -7.11
N ILE A 85 24.45 13.13 -7.12
CA ILE A 85 23.26 13.00 -7.98
C ILE A 85 22.18 13.91 -7.40
N SER A 86 21.87 15.01 -8.10
CA SER A 86 20.83 15.96 -7.68
C SER A 86 19.50 15.21 -7.54
N LYS A 87 19.00 15.11 -6.31
CA LYS A 87 17.69 14.50 -6.02
C LYS A 87 16.51 15.33 -6.52
N THR A 88 16.78 16.54 -7.01
CA THR A 88 15.80 17.39 -7.66
C THR A 88 15.51 16.81 -9.04
N TYR A 89 14.40 16.09 -9.17
CA TYR A 89 13.79 15.81 -10.46
C TYR A 89 13.43 17.15 -11.11
N ARG A 90 14.36 17.74 -11.87
CA ARG A 90 14.04 18.86 -12.76
C ARG A 90 13.38 18.23 -13.97
N SER A 91 12.07 18.41 -14.10
CA SER A 91 11.38 18.12 -15.36
C SER A 91 12.06 18.93 -16.44
N VAL A 92 12.71 18.26 -17.39
CA VAL A 92 13.34 18.92 -18.54
C VAL A 92 12.23 19.68 -19.26
N GLY A 93 12.26 21.01 -19.15
CA GLY A 93 11.29 21.88 -19.80
C GLY A 93 11.58 21.94 -21.29
N ARG A 94 10.58 22.36 -22.08
CA ARG A 94 10.75 22.56 -23.53
C ARG A 94 11.87 23.55 -23.88
N HIS A 95 12.24 24.42 -22.93
CA HIS A 95 13.30 25.42 -23.00
C HIS A 95 14.69 24.91 -22.57
N ASP A 96 14.79 23.75 -21.92
CA ASP A 96 16.08 23.13 -21.55
C ASP A 96 16.66 22.28 -22.72
N LEU A 97 15.89 22.14 -23.82
CA LEU A 97 16.34 21.54 -25.07
C LEU A 97 17.09 22.62 -25.88
N PRO A 98 18.22 22.29 -26.54
CA PRO A 98 18.91 23.26 -27.38
C PRO A 98 17.96 23.73 -28.48
N ASP A 99 17.55 25.00 -28.42
CA ASP A 99 16.72 25.63 -29.43
C ASP A 99 17.54 25.74 -30.71
N VAL A 100 17.32 24.82 -31.65
CA VAL A 100 18.00 24.79 -32.96
C VAL A 100 17.42 25.88 -33.86
N ARG A 101 17.33 27.11 -33.36
CA ARG A 101 16.83 28.27 -34.09
C ARG A 101 17.79 29.45 -34.10
N GLY A 102 18.94 29.36 -33.42
CA GLY A 102 19.90 30.48 -33.32
C GLY A 102 21.37 30.19 -33.65
N THR A 103 21.86 28.96 -33.57
CA THR A 103 23.30 28.68 -33.77
C THR A 103 23.53 27.61 -34.81
N GLN A 104 23.89 28.08 -36.00
CA GLN A 104 24.53 27.36 -37.08
C GLN A 104 25.92 26.89 -36.63
N SER A 105 25.99 25.88 -35.76
CA SER A 105 27.24 25.23 -35.39
C SER A 105 27.26 23.81 -35.95
N ARG A 106 28.18 23.60 -36.89
CA ARG A 106 28.55 22.34 -37.54
C ARG A 106 28.69 21.20 -36.54
N SER A 107 28.27 20.01 -36.98
CA SER A 107 28.67 18.69 -36.48
C SER A 107 27.89 18.07 -35.32
N TYR A 108 26.58 17.86 -35.46
CA TYR A 108 25.92 16.65 -34.95
C TYR A 108 24.77 16.24 -35.89
N PRO A 109 24.77 15.02 -36.48
CA PRO A 109 23.79 14.63 -37.51
C PRO A 109 22.45 14.13 -36.94
N PHE A 110 22.22 14.23 -35.62
CA PHE A 110 21.00 13.73 -34.98
C PHE A 110 20.36 14.83 -34.12
N SER A 111 19.32 15.47 -34.65
CA SER A 111 18.65 16.60 -34.02
C SER A 111 17.90 16.15 -32.76
N VAL A 112 18.28 16.70 -31.61
CA VAL A 112 17.65 16.39 -30.30
C VAL A 112 16.14 16.67 -30.32
N GLU A 113 15.70 17.63 -31.14
CA GLU A 113 14.28 17.93 -31.36
C GLU A 113 13.52 16.79 -32.05
N SER A 114 14.15 16.04 -32.98
CA SER A 114 13.53 14.89 -33.63
C SER A 114 13.28 13.75 -32.66
N VAL A 115 14.23 13.50 -31.75
CA VAL A 115 14.11 12.47 -30.71
C VAL A 115 12.98 12.81 -29.75
N HIS A 116 12.92 14.05 -29.27
CA HIS A 116 11.85 14.48 -28.37
C HIS A 116 10.48 14.36 -29.04
N LYS A 117 10.35 14.80 -30.31
CA LYS A 117 9.10 14.63 -31.08
C LYS A 117 8.73 13.16 -31.25
N HIS A 118 9.70 12.31 -31.55
CA HIS A 118 9.45 10.87 -31.72
C HIS A 118 9.04 10.21 -30.40
N VAL A 119 9.74 10.51 -29.30
CA VAL A 119 9.39 10.01 -27.96
C VAL A 119 8.00 10.49 -27.54
N LEU A 120 7.67 11.76 -27.78
CA LEU A 120 6.35 12.30 -27.47
C LEU A 120 5.27 11.62 -28.32
N GLN A 121 5.54 11.39 -29.61
CA GLN A 121 4.63 10.70 -30.51
C GLN A 121 4.40 9.24 -30.07
N GLU A 122 5.45 8.50 -29.73
CA GLU A 122 5.33 7.13 -29.22
C GLU A 122 4.64 7.08 -27.85
N TYR A 123 4.89 8.07 -26.99
CA TYR A 123 4.19 8.20 -25.71
C TYR A 123 2.69 8.43 -25.92
N ILE A 124 2.29 9.36 -26.79
CA ILE A 124 0.89 9.63 -27.12
C ILE A 124 0.25 8.39 -27.76
N ARG A 125 0.95 7.73 -28.69
CA ARG A 125 0.50 6.49 -29.32
C ARG A 125 0.27 5.39 -28.29
N ALA A 126 1.21 5.19 -27.36
CA ALA A 126 1.09 4.21 -26.29
C ALA A 126 -0.09 4.54 -25.35
N CYS A 127 -0.30 5.81 -25.02
CA CYS A 127 -1.46 6.25 -24.22
C CYS A 127 -2.78 5.95 -24.95
N LEU A 128 -2.86 6.24 -26.25
CA LEU A 128 -4.06 6.00 -27.04
C LEU A 128 -4.34 4.51 -27.20
N VAL A 129 -3.31 3.70 -27.50
CA VAL A 129 -3.43 2.23 -27.54
C VAL A 129 -3.87 1.70 -26.18
N SER A 130 -3.30 2.20 -25.07
CA SER A 130 -3.71 1.77 -23.73
C SER A 130 -5.17 2.11 -23.44
N PHE A 131 -5.63 3.29 -23.86
CA PHE A 131 -7.00 3.73 -23.68
C PHE A 131 -7.98 2.90 -24.53
N GLU A 132 -7.67 2.65 -25.79
CA GLU A 132 -8.53 1.85 -26.67
C GLU A 132 -8.52 0.37 -26.27
N SER A 133 -7.40 -0.12 -25.71
CA SER A 133 -7.29 -1.47 -25.16
C SER A 133 -7.99 -1.66 -23.82
N LEU A 134 -8.50 -0.58 -23.18
CA LEU A 134 -9.33 -0.73 -22.00
C LEU A 134 -10.55 -1.54 -22.39
N PRO A 135 -10.79 -2.68 -21.73
CA PRO A 135 -11.88 -3.54 -22.11
C PRO A 135 -13.22 -2.84 -21.80
N LYS A 136 -13.95 -2.47 -22.87
CA LYS A 136 -15.21 -1.71 -22.79
C LYS A 136 -16.37 -2.55 -22.25
N ASN A 137 -16.27 -3.87 -22.37
CA ASN A 137 -17.29 -4.86 -21.96
C ASN A 137 -16.74 -5.85 -20.95
N VAL A 138 -16.08 -5.38 -19.87
CA VAL A 138 -15.77 -6.28 -18.75
C VAL A 138 -16.99 -6.41 -17.87
N TYR A 139 -17.63 -7.57 -17.93
CA TYR A 139 -18.56 -7.99 -16.92
C TYR A 139 -17.77 -8.67 -15.79
N HIS A 140 -17.80 -8.06 -14.61
CA HIS A 140 -17.36 -8.69 -13.37
C HIS A 140 -18.58 -8.93 -12.51
N GLU A 141 -18.81 -10.18 -12.11
CA GLU A 141 -19.86 -10.50 -11.15
C GLU A 141 -19.64 -9.70 -9.85
N GLY A 142 -20.72 -9.19 -9.26
CA GLY A 142 -20.65 -8.33 -8.06
C GLY A 142 -20.31 -6.86 -8.31
N TRP A 143 -20.04 -6.48 -9.56
CA TRP A 143 -19.84 -5.09 -9.98
C TRP A 143 -20.90 -4.67 -10.99
N GLY A 144 -21.33 -3.41 -10.91
CA GLY A 144 -22.22 -2.86 -11.91
C GLY A 144 -21.53 -2.69 -13.26
N ARG A 145 -22.28 -3.00 -14.32
CA ARG A 145 -21.78 -2.97 -15.71
C ARG A 145 -21.40 -1.54 -16.13
N PRO A 146 -20.26 -1.35 -16.79
CA PRO A 146 -19.91 -0.04 -17.35
C PRO A 146 -21.02 0.47 -18.27
N GLY A 147 -21.45 1.72 -18.05
CA GLY A 147 -22.54 2.35 -18.82
C GLY A 147 -23.96 2.13 -18.28
N THR A 148 -24.16 1.35 -17.21
CA THR A 148 -25.43 1.31 -16.48
C THR A 148 -25.45 2.28 -15.30
N ARG A 149 -26.61 2.46 -14.64
CA ARG A 149 -26.76 3.27 -13.41
C ARG A 149 -25.84 2.84 -12.26
N TYR A 150 -25.34 1.61 -12.31
CA TYR A 150 -24.46 1.04 -11.28
C TYR A 150 -22.98 0.94 -11.71
N SER A 151 -22.60 1.59 -12.82
CA SER A 151 -21.24 1.57 -13.33
C SER A 151 -20.20 1.96 -12.27
N GLY A 152 -19.25 1.06 -11.99
CA GLY A 152 -18.17 1.30 -11.03
C GLY A 152 -18.57 1.10 -9.56
N ILE A 153 -19.78 0.60 -9.29
CA ILE A 153 -20.26 0.29 -7.95
C ILE A 153 -19.98 -1.19 -7.66
N SER A 154 -19.36 -1.47 -6.51
CA SER A 154 -19.26 -2.83 -5.98
C SER A 154 -20.48 -3.11 -5.11
N PHE A 155 -21.34 -4.04 -5.55
CA PHE A 155 -22.63 -4.32 -4.91
C PHE A 155 -22.46 -4.73 -3.45
N ARG A 156 -21.59 -5.72 -3.19
CA ARG A 156 -21.33 -6.24 -1.84
C ARG A 156 -20.84 -5.14 -0.90
N ARG A 157 -19.85 -4.35 -1.33
CA ARG A 157 -19.29 -3.28 -0.50
C ARG A 157 -20.32 -2.19 -0.23
N THR A 158 -20.98 -1.70 -1.27
CA THR A 158 -21.95 -0.60 -1.17
C THR A 158 -23.12 -0.98 -0.27
N LEU A 159 -23.60 -2.22 -0.36
CA LEU A 159 -24.65 -2.71 0.53
C LEU A 159 -24.18 -2.80 1.99
N LEU A 160 -22.97 -3.31 2.24
CA LEU A 160 -22.42 -3.38 3.61
C LEU A 160 -22.12 -2.00 4.22
N ASP A 161 -21.76 -1.02 3.38
CA ASP A 161 -21.51 0.36 3.80
C ASP A 161 -22.81 1.08 4.27
N THR A 162 -23.99 0.53 3.99
CA THR A 162 -25.27 1.05 4.53
C THR A 162 -25.48 0.75 6.02
N ILE A 163 -24.85 -0.29 6.55
CA ILE A 163 -25.10 -0.75 7.93
C ILE A 163 -24.76 0.33 8.97
N PRO A 164 -23.56 0.96 8.94
CA PRO A 164 -23.22 1.99 9.92
C PRO A 164 -24.14 3.20 9.81
N HIS A 165 -24.59 3.56 8.61
CA HIS A 165 -25.50 4.68 8.38
C HIS A 165 -26.86 4.44 9.06
N ILE A 166 -27.48 3.29 8.81
CA ILE A 166 -28.74 2.91 9.46
C ILE A 166 -28.56 2.83 10.99
N ASP A 167 -27.42 2.30 11.46
CA ASP A 167 -27.12 2.23 12.90
C ASP A 167 -27.07 3.63 13.54
N THR A 168 -26.45 4.61 12.87
CA THR A 168 -26.43 5.99 13.38
C THR A 168 -27.82 6.60 13.46
N LEU A 169 -28.68 6.37 12.46
CA LEU A 169 -30.06 6.85 12.47
C LEU A 169 -30.89 6.16 13.56
N ALA A 170 -30.69 4.86 13.77
CA ALA A 170 -31.36 4.11 14.82
C ALA A 170 -31.03 4.65 16.21
N HIS A 171 -29.78 5.05 16.48
CA HIS A 171 -29.40 5.66 17.75
C HIS A 171 -30.00 7.06 17.97
N VAL A 172 -30.37 7.77 16.89
CA VAL A 172 -31.07 9.06 17.01
C VAL A 172 -32.51 8.85 17.46
N VAL A 173 -33.21 7.86 16.88
CA VAL A 173 -34.61 7.55 17.23
C VAL A 173 -34.71 6.79 18.56
N ILE A 174 -33.78 5.87 18.82
CA ILE A 174 -33.73 5.06 20.04
C ILE A 174 -32.34 5.22 20.69
N PRO A 175 -32.17 6.19 21.60
CA PRO A 175 -30.87 6.45 22.24
C PRO A 175 -30.28 5.25 23.01
N LEU A 176 -31.15 4.34 23.48
CA LEU A 176 -30.77 3.10 24.19
C LEU A 176 -30.50 1.92 23.24
N HIS A 177 -30.42 2.15 21.93
CA HIS A 177 -30.13 1.10 20.95
C HIS A 177 -28.75 0.46 21.25
N PRO A 178 -28.62 -0.88 21.22
CA PRO A 178 -27.33 -1.52 21.44
C PRO A 178 -26.33 -1.14 20.36
N ARG A 179 -25.03 -1.11 20.71
CA ARG A 179 -23.95 -0.88 19.74
C ARG A 179 -23.84 -2.01 18.72
N LEU A 180 -23.57 -1.65 17.47
CA LEU A 180 -23.39 -2.59 16.37
C LEU A 180 -22.29 -3.63 16.64
N LYS A 181 -22.62 -4.91 16.47
CA LYS A 181 -21.68 -6.02 16.54
C LYS A 181 -21.32 -6.52 15.13
N PRO A 182 -20.03 -6.71 14.78
CA PRO A 182 -19.60 -7.04 13.42
C PRO A 182 -20.26 -8.27 12.79
N HIS A 183 -20.57 -9.28 13.60
CA HIS A 183 -21.13 -10.57 13.14
C HIS A 183 -22.56 -10.83 13.59
N ALA A 184 -23.24 -9.85 14.20
CA ALA A 184 -24.65 -10.00 14.51
C ALA A 184 -25.48 -9.92 13.21
N ARG A 185 -26.57 -10.69 13.16
CA ARG A 185 -27.59 -10.54 12.12
C ARG A 185 -28.28 -9.19 12.27
N MET A 186 -28.59 -8.55 11.15
CA MET A 186 -29.24 -7.24 11.13
C MET A 186 -30.64 -7.34 11.73
N LEU A 187 -31.36 -8.43 11.46
CA LEU A 187 -32.68 -8.68 12.05
C LEU A 187 -32.66 -8.66 13.58
N HIS A 188 -31.61 -9.23 14.19
CA HIS A 188 -31.50 -9.30 15.65
C HIS A 188 -30.98 -7.98 16.25
N HIS A 189 -30.05 -7.32 15.56
CA HIS A 189 -29.52 -6.02 15.96
C HIS A 189 -30.62 -4.94 15.96
N PHE A 190 -31.40 -4.87 14.88
CA PHE A 190 -32.45 -3.88 14.66
C PHE A 190 -33.85 -4.35 15.08
N ARG A 191 -33.97 -5.39 15.93
CA ARG A 191 -35.28 -5.92 16.35
C ARG A 191 -36.22 -4.87 16.96
N PHE A 192 -35.65 -3.83 17.57
CA PHE A 192 -36.40 -2.73 18.19
C PHE A 192 -37.04 -1.79 17.17
N LEU A 193 -36.54 -1.79 15.92
CA LEU A 193 -37.13 -1.04 14.81
C LEU A 193 -38.30 -1.79 14.18
N ASN A 194 -38.41 -3.10 14.38
CA ASN A 194 -39.42 -3.93 13.72
C ASN A 194 -40.88 -3.47 13.95
N PRO A 195 -41.28 -2.92 15.13
CA PRO A 195 -42.61 -2.35 15.32
C PRO A 195 -42.87 -1.06 14.55
N LEU A 196 -41.83 -0.31 14.18
CA LEU A 196 -41.96 0.96 13.46
C LEU A 196 -42.07 0.76 11.94
N LEU A 197 -41.58 -0.38 11.45
CA LEU A 197 -41.52 -0.65 10.02
C LEU A 197 -42.86 -1.19 9.47
N PRO A 198 -43.28 -0.77 8.27
CA PRO A 198 -44.46 -1.30 7.62
C PRO A 198 -44.27 -2.79 7.32
N LYS A 199 -45.36 -3.55 7.42
CA LYS A 199 -45.41 -4.97 7.03
C LYS A 199 -46.03 -5.07 5.65
N ASP A 200 -45.48 -5.96 4.84
CA ASP A 200 -46.05 -6.34 3.56
C ASP A 200 -47.23 -7.33 3.74
N GLU A 201 -47.89 -7.69 2.65
CA GLU A 201 -49.00 -8.68 2.60
C GLU A 201 -48.60 -10.03 3.24
N ASP A 202 -47.33 -10.42 3.09
CA ASP A 202 -46.75 -11.63 3.68
C ASP A 202 -46.36 -11.49 5.16
N GLY A 203 -46.62 -10.33 5.77
CA GLY A 203 -46.23 -9.99 7.15
C GLY A 203 -44.74 -9.71 7.34
N MET A 204 -43.97 -9.66 6.24
CA MET A 204 -42.53 -9.40 6.24
C MET A 204 -42.26 -7.90 6.27
N THR A 205 -41.26 -7.49 7.04
CA THR A 205 -40.82 -6.08 7.10
C THR A 205 -39.60 -5.85 6.20
N PRO A 206 -39.33 -4.60 5.77
CA PRO A 206 -38.09 -4.22 5.08
C PRO A 206 -36.82 -4.77 5.75
N LEU A 207 -36.83 -4.89 7.09
CA LEU A 207 -35.71 -5.44 7.84
C LEU A 207 -35.41 -6.91 7.49
N HIS A 208 -36.40 -7.71 7.11
CA HIS A 208 -36.19 -9.10 6.70
C HIS A 208 -35.50 -9.18 5.33
N TYR A 209 -35.92 -8.37 4.36
CA TYR A 209 -35.28 -8.27 3.06
C TYR A 209 -33.87 -7.68 3.17
N TYR A 210 -33.67 -6.73 4.08
CA TYR A 210 -32.35 -6.18 4.35
C TYR A 210 -31.44 -7.22 5.02
N ASP A 211 -31.91 -7.96 6.02
CA ASP A 211 -31.10 -9.01 6.65
C ASP A 211 -30.70 -10.09 5.65
N SER A 212 -31.63 -10.57 4.81
CA SER A 212 -31.32 -11.59 3.80
C SER A 212 -30.26 -11.11 2.81
N ALA A 213 -30.37 -9.89 2.29
CA ALA A 213 -29.38 -9.31 1.39
C ALA A 213 -28.01 -9.14 2.05
N ILE A 214 -27.97 -8.74 3.33
CA ILE A 214 -26.71 -8.61 4.10
C ILE A 214 -26.10 -9.98 4.40
N GLN A 215 -26.89 -11.01 4.71
CA GLN A 215 -26.37 -12.37 4.90
C GLN A 215 -25.74 -12.91 3.61
N LEU A 216 -26.40 -12.70 2.46
CA LEU A 216 -25.83 -13.04 1.16
C LEU A 216 -24.52 -12.28 0.92
N ALA A 217 -24.50 -10.97 1.17
CA ALA A 217 -23.30 -10.16 1.01
C ALA A 217 -22.13 -10.61 1.92
N ARG A 218 -22.39 -11.08 3.14
CA ARG A 218 -21.37 -11.50 4.11
C ARG A 218 -20.87 -12.92 3.94
N HIS A 219 -21.77 -13.85 3.60
CA HIS A 219 -21.51 -15.29 3.73
C HIS A 219 -21.64 -16.08 2.43
N SER A 220 -22.23 -15.51 1.39
CA SER A 220 -22.32 -16.21 0.10
C SER A 220 -20.94 -16.38 -0.51
N SER A 221 -20.68 -17.58 -1.06
CA SER A 221 -19.52 -17.85 -1.91
C SER A 221 -19.64 -17.18 -3.29
N ARG A 222 -20.88 -16.92 -3.75
CA ARG A 222 -21.17 -16.21 -4.99
C ARG A 222 -21.21 -14.70 -4.76
N GLU A 223 -20.81 -13.94 -5.78
CA GLU A 223 -21.05 -12.50 -5.82
C GLU A 223 -22.54 -12.14 -5.91
N LEU A 224 -22.88 -10.95 -5.42
CA LEU A 224 -24.27 -10.46 -5.37
C LEU A 224 -24.77 -10.12 -6.77
N THR A 225 -25.99 -10.53 -7.11
CA THR A 225 -26.61 -10.13 -8.38
C THR A 225 -27.14 -8.69 -8.30
N GLU A 226 -27.42 -8.08 -9.45
CA GLU A 226 -27.99 -6.72 -9.51
C GLU A 226 -29.38 -6.65 -8.87
N ASP A 227 -30.20 -7.70 -9.05
CA ASP A 227 -31.55 -7.79 -8.49
C ASP A 227 -31.54 -7.97 -6.95
N GLU A 228 -30.64 -8.84 -6.45
CA GLU A 228 -30.40 -9.00 -5.00
C GLU A 228 -29.88 -7.69 -4.38
N PHE A 229 -29.00 -6.99 -5.09
CA PHE A 229 -28.48 -5.69 -4.67
C PHE A 229 -29.58 -4.62 -4.62
N GLU A 230 -30.41 -4.53 -5.65
CA GLU A 230 -31.51 -3.56 -5.72
C GLU A 230 -32.56 -3.83 -4.62
N THR A 231 -32.90 -5.10 -4.38
CA THR A 231 -33.79 -5.50 -3.29
C THR A 231 -33.21 -5.07 -1.93
N GLY A 232 -31.93 -5.34 -1.67
CA GLY A 232 -31.27 -4.95 -0.44
C GLY A 232 -31.17 -3.43 -0.26
N MET A 233 -30.89 -2.69 -1.34
CA MET A 233 -30.78 -1.24 -1.31
C MET A 233 -32.14 -0.55 -1.12
N ASN A 234 -33.19 -1.07 -1.76
CA ASN A 234 -34.55 -0.59 -1.57
C ASN A 234 -35.02 -0.84 -0.12
N ALA A 235 -34.73 -2.02 0.43
CA ALA A 235 -35.01 -2.32 1.84
C ALA A 235 -34.28 -1.37 2.80
N ALA A 236 -32.99 -1.09 2.55
CA ALA A 236 -32.21 -0.11 3.31
C ALA A 236 -32.84 1.29 3.24
N TYR A 237 -33.22 1.73 2.05
CA TYR A 237 -33.88 3.02 1.82
C TYR A 237 -35.21 3.14 2.57
N GLN A 238 -36.04 2.10 2.57
CA GLN A 238 -37.30 2.10 3.31
C GLN A 238 -37.10 2.19 4.83
N ILE A 239 -36.09 1.50 5.37
CA ILE A 239 -35.72 1.61 6.78
C ILE A 239 -35.26 3.02 7.10
N GLU A 240 -34.37 3.59 6.29
CA GLU A 240 -33.89 4.96 6.46
C GLU A 240 -35.03 5.98 6.39
N LYS A 241 -35.94 5.84 5.43
CA LYS A 241 -37.11 6.70 5.29
C LYS A 241 -37.98 6.67 6.54
N CYS A 242 -38.33 5.49 7.03
CA CYS A 242 -39.13 5.31 8.24
C CYS A 242 -38.46 5.91 9.48
N LEU A 243 -37.15 5.72 9.65
CA LEU A 243 -36.39 6.32 10.75
C LEU A 243 -36.35 7.85 10.67
N ASN A 244 -36.21 8.41 9.47
CA ASN A 244 -36.23 9.86 9.27
C ASN A 244 -37.63 10.46 9.52
N GLU A 245 -38.69 9.77 9.12
CA GLU A 245 -40.08 10.17 9.43
C GLU A 245 -40.29 10.18 10.95
N CYS A 246 -39.90 9.11 11.67
CA CYS A 246 -39.96 9.07 13.14
C CYS A 246 -39.17 10.23 13.78
N ARG A 247 -37.98 10.53 13.23
CA ARG A 247 -37.15 11.65 13.73
C ARG A 247 -37.84 13.00 13.54
N LEU A 248 -38.51 13.22 12.41
CA LEU A 248 -39.24 14.47 12.14
C LEU A 248 -40.45 14.61 13.06
N GLU A 249 -41.23 13.54 13.25
CA GLU A 249 -42.38 13.54 14.18
C GLU A 249 -41.98 13.86 15.63
N MET A 250 -40.83 13.35 16.08
CA MET A 250 -40.28 13.69 17.39
C MET A 250 -39.93 15.19 17.52
N LEU A 251 -39.28 15.77 16.50
CA LEU A 251 -38.92 17.19 16.50
C LEU A 251 -40.16 18.11 16.47
N GLU A 252 -41.18 17.72 15.71
CA GLU A 252 -42.46 18.45 15.67
C GLU A 252 -43.16 18.39 17.04
N SER A 253 -43.19 17.22 17.68
CA SER A 253 -43.78 17.03 19.01
C SER A 253 -43.10 17.86 20.10
N ASP A 254 -41.77 17.94 20.07
CA ASP A 254 -40.98 18.77 21.01
C ASP A 254 -41.23 20.27 20.81
N SER A 255 -41.44 20.71 19.56
CA SER A 255 -41.77 22.12 19.27
C SER A 255 -43.20 22.50 19.69
N ALA A 256 -44.16 21.59 19.53
CA ALA A 256 -45.55 21.81 19.92
C ALA A 256 -45.74 21.80 21.44
N THR A 257 -44.93 21.05 22.18
CA THR A 257 -44.97 21.02 23.65
C THR A 257 -44.32 22.26 24.28
N GLN A 258 -43.34 22.90 23.62
CA GLN A 258 -42.76 24.17 24.10
C GLN A 258 -43.63 25.41 23.85
N LEU A 259 -44.52 25.39 22.84
CA LEU A 259 -45.45 26.50 22.59
C LEU A 259 -46.68 26.52 23.51
N ASN A 260 -46.91 25.43 24.26
CA ASN A 260 -48.03 25.28 25.19
C ASN A 260 -47.61 25.39 26.67
N ALA A 261 -46.37 25.83 26.95
CA ALA A 261 -45.84 26.10 28.29
C ALA A 261 -45.56 27.60 28.46
#